data_AF-A0A8U0L537-F1
#
_entry.id   AF-A0A8U0L537-F1
#
_cell.length_a   1.000
_cell.length_b   1.000
_cell.length_c   1.000
_cell.angle_alpha   90.00
_cell.angle_beta   90.00
_cell.angle_gamma   90.00
#
_symmetry.space_group_name_H-M   'P 1'
#
loop_
_entity.id
_entity.type
_entity.pdbx_description
1 polymer ?
#
loop_
_entity_poly.entity_id
_entity_poly.type
_entity_poly.pdbx_seq_one_letter_code
_entity_poly.pdbx_strand_id
1 'polypeptide(L)'
;MRNGRKVGSAIIAIGVAASMLTMTACGTAGENDNASQSNGKIQLTFTGWVPGIESAVDLWNKNNPNIHVNFKRIASESRKNYSTLIEAGTAGDILQMSAFEMIDYVIDQQIMDISKYVGDKKDLFTDGTWSTVSINGGIYGIPQDSAPTAFMYRKDIFEQYGVRAPKTWDEYLVAARKLHKANPNVYIAAFTPNVIDFFESEFLQEGGSWYTVADDTWKVTLDSPQTRKIAERYQTLLDEGLVKTMEGSTPEFWSAVNNGEIASFNYLPWFTTILKEHAPDLSGKWAIAQSPSDSGNGPWSDDGGGANGLPKTANTRNRRPSSLRG
;
A
#
# COMPACT_ATOMS: atom_id res chain seq x y z
N MET A 1 71.59 16.48 8.06
CA MET A 1 71.11 15.53 7.01
C MET A 1 69.68 15.95 6.66
N ARG A 2 69.48 16.70 5.55
CA ARG A 2 68.86 16.25 4.27
C ARG A 2 67.48 15.58 4.49
N ASN A 3 66.32 16.01 4.00
CA ASN A 3 65.86 16.68 2.75
C ASN A 3 64.47 17.35 3.03
N GLY A 4 63.89 18.35 2.35
CA GLY A 4 64.16 19.01 1.07
C GLY A 4 63.17 18.64 -0.05
N ARG A 5 62.12 19.45 -0.30
CA ARG A 5 61.37 19.70 -1.58
C ARG A 5 60.18 20.66 -1.31
N LYS A 6 60.25 21.99 -1.53
CA LYS A 6 60.02 22.81 -2.77
C LYS A 6 58.64 22.55 -3.41
N VAL A 7 57.61 23.41 -3.30
CA VAL A 7 57.35 24.76 -3.87
C VAL A 7 57.47 24.83 -5.39
N GLY A 8 56.36 25.16 -6.06
CA GLY A 8 56.28 25.53 -7.48
C GLY A 8 54.98 26.29 -7.77
N SER A 9 55.07 27.61 -7.85
CA SER A 9 54.04 28.53 -8.31
C SER A 9 54.01 28.58 -9.85
N ALA A 10 52.84 28.81 -10.46
CA ALA A 10 52.74 29.28 -11.83
C ALA A 10 51.63 30.33 -11.94
N ILE A 11 52.06 31.54 -12.30
CA ILE A 11 51.30 32.74 -12.67
C ILE A 11 51.15 32.71 -14.18
N ILE A 12 49.95 32.95 -14.73
CA ILE A 12 49.77 33.65 -16.02
C ILE A 12 48.55 34.56 -15.90
N ALA A 13 48.79 35.85 -16.15
CA ALA A 13 47.82 36.93 -16.34
C ALA A 13 47.73 37.32 -17.82
N ILE A 14 46.81 38.24 -18.15
CA ILE A 14 46.50 38.96 -19.42
C ILE A 14 45.12 38.52 -19.97
N GLY A 15 44.12 39.37 -20.17
CA GLY A 15 44.06 40.83 -20.07
C GLY A 15 42.62 41.35 -20.17
N VAL A 16 42.42 42.56 -19.65
CA VAL A 16 41.18 43.35 -19.65
C VAL A 16 41.10 44.17 -20.94
N ALA A 17 39.94 44.21 -21.58
CA ALA A 17 39.54 45.32 -22.45
C ALA A 17 38.04 45.61 -22.24
N ALA A 18 37.77 46.71 -21.54
CA ALA A 18 36.45 47.31 -21.40
C ALA A 18 36.12 48.15 -22.63
N SER A 19 34.85 48.14 -23.05
CA SER A 19 34.25 49.21 -23.86
C SER A 19 32.75 49.24 -23.57
N MET A 20 32.35 50.15 -22.69
CA MET A 20 30.97 50.59 -22.52
C MET A 20 30.59 51.50 -23.69
N LEU A 21 29.42 51.31 -24.29
CA LEU A 21 28.61 52.39 -24.86
C LEU A 21 27.13 52.07 -24.61
N THR A 22 26.52 52.97 -23.85
CA THR A 22 25.12 53.04 -23.46
C THR A 22 24.23 53.43 -24.63
N MET A 23 23.06 52.80 -24.78
CA MET A 23 21.86 53.50 -25.22
C MET A 23 20.69 53.12 -24.31
N THR A 24 20.29 54.10 -23.51
CA THR A 24 18.99 54.15 -22.82
C THR A 24 17.90 54.33 -23.87
N ALA A 25 16.95 53.39 -23.93
CA ALA A 25 15.63 53.64 -24.50
C ALA A 25 14.59 53.22 -23.46
N CYS A 26 14.04 54.21 -22.77
CA CYS A 26 12.80 54.08 -22.00
C CYS A 26 11.66 53.81 -22.99
N GLY A 27 10.85 52.78 -22.72
CA GLY A 27 9.67 52.45 -23.52
C GLY A 27 8.77 51.45 -22.81
N THR A 28 7.98 51.96 -21.86
CA THR A 28 6.60 51.56 -21.49
C THR A 28 6.17 50.10 -21.65
N ALA A 29 5.85 49.49 -20.50
CA ALA A 29 4.73 48.56 -20.25
C ALA A 29 4.16 47.78 -21.45
N GLY A 30 4.50 46.50 -21.48
CA GLY A 30 3.80 45.47 -22.24
C GLY A 30 4.30 44.12 -21.75
N GLU A 31 3.61 43.53 -20.77
CA GLU A 31 3.76 42.13 -20.41
C GLU A 31 3.48 41.27 -21.64
N ASN A 32 4.54 40.88 -22.35
CA ASN A 32 4.48 39.77 -23.29
C ASN A 32 4.52 38.48 -22.46
N ASP A 33 3.36 38.10 -21.96
CA ASP A 33 3.03 36.74 -21.56
C ASP A 33 3.13 35.83 -22.80
N ASN A 34 4.36 35.46 -23.16
CA ASN A 34 4.62 34.31 -24.01
C ASN A 34 4.35 33.05 -23.17
N ALA A 35 3.06 32.79 -22.92
CA ALA A 35 2.59 31.46 -22.60
C ALA A 35 2.91 30.56 -23.79
N SER A 36 4.04 29.86 -23.70
CA SER A 36 4.38 28.79 -24.63
C SER A 36 3.22 27.79 -24.63
N GLN A 37 2.41 27.84 -25.69
CA GLN A 37 1.46 26.78 -26.02
C GLN A 37 2.28 25.51 -26.19
N SER A 38 2.23 24.61 -25.20
CA SER A 38 2.64 23.24 -25.42
C SER A 38 1.61 22.58 -26.35
N ASN A 39 1.83 22.72 -27.66
CA ASN A 39 1.26 21.84 -28.69
C ASN A 39 1.78 20.39 -28.57
N GLY A 40 2.35 20.01 -27.42
CA GLY A 40 2.91 18.70 -27.15
C GLY A 40 1.89 17.83 -26.45
N LYS A 41 1.74 16.60 -26.91
CA LYS A 41 0.98 15.55 -26.21
C LYS A 41 1.41 15.50 -24.74
N ILE A 42 0.44 15.44 -23.83
CA ILE A 42 0.69 15.33 -22.40
C ILE A 42 1.27 13.94 -22.13
N GLN A 43 2.34 13.88 -21.34
CA GLN A 43 3.00 12.63 -20.95
C GLN A 43 2.91 12.49 -19.43
N LEU A 44 2.22 11.44 -18.97
CA LEU A 44 2.07 11.11 -17.56
C LEU A 44 2.88 9.86 -17.25
N THR A 45 3.47 9.80 -16.07
CA THR A 45 4.07 8.58 -15.52
C THR A 45 3.20 8.03 -14.40
N PHE A 46 2.71 6.80 -14.56
CA PHE A 46 1.99 6.08 -13.52
C PHE A 46 2.90 5.01 -12.92
N THR A 47 3.24 5.13 -11.64
CA THR A 47 4.07 4.15 -10.92
C THR A 47 3.21 3.25 -10.05
N GLY A 48 3.38 1.92 -10.15
CA GLY A 48 2.63 0.96 -9.34
C GLY A 48 3.22 -0.45 -9.35
N TRP A 49 2.56 -1.40 -8.68
CA TRP A 49 3.02 -2.78 -8.54
C TRP A 49 1.99 -3.84 -8.93
N VAL A 50 0.69 -3.52 -8.94
CA VAL A 50 -0.35 -4.52 -9.21
C VAL A 50 -0.22 -5.03 -10.65
N PRO A 51 -0.14 -6.36 -10.85
CA PRO A 51 -0.12 -6.94 -12.19
C PRO A 51 -1.38 -6.59 -12.99
N GLY A 52 -1.22 -6.31 -14.28
CA GLY A 52 -2.33 -6.11 -15.22
C GLY A 52 -2.70 -4.64 -15.47
N ILE A 53 -2.12 -3.69 -14.71
CA ILE A 53 -2.32 -2.26 -14.95
C ILE A 53 -1.84 -1.84 -16.35
N GLU A 54 -0.78 -2.48 -16.87
CA GLU A 54 -0.26 -2.17 -18.22
C GLU A 54 -1.33 -2.28 -19.29
N SER A 55 -2.17 -3.33 -19.25
CA SER A 55 -3.24 -3.51 -20.24
C SER A 55 -4.32 -2.43 -20.14
N ALA A 56 -4.62 -1.95 -18.93
CA ALA A 56 -5.55 -0.83 -18.73
C ALA A 56 -4.95 0.49 -19.26
N VAL A 57 -3.65 0.71 -19.04
CA VAL A 57 -2.91 1.88 -19.55
C VAL A 57 -2.83 1.85 -21.07
N ASP A 58 -2.60 0.70 -21.70
CA ASP A 58 -2.58 0.55 -23.15
C ASP A 58 -3.94 0.89 -23.77
N LEU A 59 -5.03 0.42 -23.16
CA LEU A 59 -6.39 0.75 -23.59
C LEU A 59 -6.69 2.25 -23.44
N TRP A 60 -6.26 2.86 -22.33
CA TRP A 60 -6.39 4.30 -22.13
C TRP A 60 -5.65 5.09 -23.21
N ASN A 61 -4.39 4.74 -23.46
CA ASN A 61 -3.54 5.41 -24.45
C ASN A 61 -4.11 5.34 -25.87
N LYS A 62 -4.71 4.19 -26.23
CA LYS A 62 -5.39 4.02 -27.53
C LYS A 62 -6.58 4.97 -27.70
N ASN A 63 -7.29 5.27 -26.61
CA ASN A 63 -8.49 6.11 -26.63
C ASN A 63 -8.21 7.60 -26.32
N ASN A 64 -6.99 7.94 -25.87
CA ASN A 64 -6.61 9.29 -25.46
C ASN A 64 -5.32 9.75 -26.18
N PRO A 65 -5.36 10.04 -27.50
CA PRO A 65 -4.16 10.31 -28.30
C PRO A 65 -3.38 11.57 -27.88
N ASN A 66 -4.02 12.46 -27.12
CA ASN A 66 -3.44 13.71 -26.62
C ASN A 66 -2.84 13.58 -25.21
N ILE A 67 -3.10 12.47 -24.50
CA ILE A 67 -2.60 12.19 -23.15
C ILE A 67 -2.08 10.76 -23.12
N HIS A 68 -0.76 10.62 -23.11
CA HIS A 68 -0.10 9.34 -23.05
C HIS A 68 0.37 9.06 -21.62
N VAL A 69 0.13 7.84 -21.14
CA VAL A 69 0.48 7.36 -19.79
C VAL A 69 1.53 6.27 -19.93
N ASN A 70 2.69 6.46 -19.30
CA ASN A 70 3.74 5.47 -19.19
C ASN A 70 3.63 4.76 -17.84
N PHE A 71 3.36 3.46 -17.84
CA PHE A 71 3.34 2.69 -16.61
C PHE A 71 4.75 2.23 -16.20
N LYS A 72 5.11 2.44 -14.94
CA LYS A 72 6.36 2.01 -14.32
C LYS A 72 6.06 1.03 -13.20
N ARG A 73 6.29 -0.26 -13.46
CA ARG A 73 6.23 -1.31 -12.43
C ARG A 73 7.37 -1.12 -11.42
N ILE A 74 7.07 -1.22 -10.13
CA ILE A 74 8.05 -1.22 -9.04
C ILE A 74 7.95 -2.48 -8.16
N ALA A 75 9.08 -2.85 -7.56
CA ALA A 75 9.15 -3.89 -6.53
C ALA A 75 8.76 -3.34 -5.14
N SER A 76 8.47 -4.24 -4.20
CA SER A 76 8.00 -3.89 -2.85
C SER A 76 8.94 -2.94 -2.10
N GLU A 77 10.25 -3.18 -2.19
CA GLU A 77 11.29 -2.40 -1.52
C GLU A 77 11.35 -0.95 -2.01
N SER A 78 10.96 -0.71 -3.26
CA SER A 78 10.95 0.64 -3.84
C SER A 78 9.78 1.49 -3.37
N ARG A 79 8.73 0.89 -2.77
CA ARG A 79 7.54 1.61 -2.26
C ARG A 79 7.91 2.54 -1.10
N LYS A 80 8.85 2.12 -0.25
CA LYS A 80 9.33 2.87 0.92
C LYS A 80 9.95 4.22 0.58
N ASN A 81 10.32 4.45 -0.68
CA ASN A 81 11.01 5.65 -1.12
C ASN A 81 10.08 6.72 -1.71
N TYR A 82 8.75 6.52 -1.72
CA TYR A 82 7.84 7.49 -2.34
C TYR A 82 7.94 8.88 -1.74
N SER A 83 7.97 9.01 -0.41
CA SER A 83 8.11 10.30 0.26
C SER A 83 9.35 11.07 -0.25
N THR A 84 10.52 10.42 -0.25
CA THR A 84 11.77 11.00 -0.79
C THR A 84 11.67 11.37 -2.27
N LEU A 85 11.05 10.52 -3.10
CA LEU A 85 10.87 10.80 -4.54
C LEU A 85 9.93 11.99 -4.77
N ILE A 86 8.90 12.15 -3.94
CA ILE A 86 7.96 13.27 -4.01
C ILE A 86 8.69 14.56 -3.64
N GLU A 87 9.41 14.58 -2.53
CA GLU A 87 10.21 15.74 -2.07
C GLU A 87 11.28 16.15 -3.09
N ALA A 88 11.96 15.16 -3.69
CA ALA A 88 12.94 15.40 -4.74
C ALA A 88 12.29 15.84 -6.08
N GLY A 89 10.97 15.81 -6.20
CA GLY A 89 10.26 16.15 -7.44
C GLY A 89 10.48 15.16 -8.59
N THR A 90 10.85 13.91 -8.28
CA THR A 90 11.18 12.86 -9.26
C THR A 90 10.17 11.70 -9.28
N ALA A 91 9.20 11.68 -8.36
CA ALA A 91 8.09 10.73 -8.36
C ALA A 91 7.31 10.73 -9.68
N GLY A 92 6.54 9.67 -9.97
CA GLY A 92 5.57 9.69 -11.07
C GLY A 92 4.47 10.74 -10.88
N ASP A 93 3.67 10.99 -11.91
CA ASP A 93 2.50 11.86 -11.85
C ASP A 93 1.32 11.20 -11.13
N ILE A 94 1.24 9.87 -11.20
CA ILE A 94 0.27 9.03 -10.51
C ILE A 94 1.06 7.98 -9.75
N LEU A 95 0.77 7.83 -8.46
CA LEU A 95 1.39 6.83 -7.60
C LEU A 95 0.31 5.89 -7.09
N GLN A 96 0.47 4.60 -7.36
CA GLN A 96 -0.21 3.57 -6.58
C GLN A 96 0.42 3.59 -5.18
N MET A 97 -0.39 3.58 -4.13
CA MET A 97 0.02 3.71 -2.73
C MET A 97 -0.85 2.79 -1.88
N SER A 98 -0.35 2.35 -0.72
CA SER A 98 -1.22 1.67 0.23
C SER A 98 -2.28 2.67 0.70
N ALA A 99 -3.55 2.29 0.66
CA ALA A 99 -4.61 3.15 1.16
C ALA A 99 -4.45 3.42 2.67
N PHE A 100 -3.84 2.50 3.42
CA PHE A 100 -3.54 2.65 4.85
C PHE A 100 -2.43 3.68 5.11
N GLU A 101 -1.39 3.67 4.28
CA GLU A 101 -0.29 4.63 4.41
C GLU A 101 -0.68 6.01 3.88
N MET A 102 -1.83 6.16 3.19
CA MET A 102 -2.24 7.42 2.58
C MET A 102 -2.29 8.58 3.58
N ILE A 103 -2.71 8.31 4.82
CA ILE A 103 -2.77 9.30 5.89
C ILE A 103 -1.42 9.97 6.16
N ASP A 104 -0.32 9.22 6.11
CA ASP A 104 1.03 9.74 6.35
C ASP A 104 1.39 10.77 5.28
N TYR A 105 1.10 10.46 4.01
CA TYR A 105 1.36 11.38 2.91
C TYR A 105 0.43 12.61 2.92
N VAL A 106 -0.76 12.51 3.53
CA VAL A 106 -1.64 13.66 3.74
C VAL A 106 -1.11 14.56 4.84
N ILE A 107 -0.66 13.99 5.97
CA ILE A 107 -0.03 14.70 7.09
C ILE A 107 1.23 15.43 6.62
N ASP A 108 2.08 14.75 5.87
CA ASP A 108 3.31 15.32 5.29
C ASP A 108 3.03 16.26 4.11
N GLN A 109 1.76 16.48 3.78
CA GLN A 109 1.33 17.38 2.72
C GLN A 109 1.91 17.02 1.34
N GLN A 110 2.16 15.74 1.08
CA GLN A 110 2.83 15.24 -0.12
C GLN A 110 1.86 14.90 -1.26
N ILE A 111 0.59 14.61 -0.94
CA ILE A 111 -0.45 14.23 -1.91
C ILE A 111 -1.48 15.36 -2.06
N MET A 112 -2.05 15.48 -3.26
CA MET A 112 -3.05 16.48 -3.62
C MET A 112 -4.45 16.05 -3.16
N ASP A 113 -5.21 17.00 -2.60
CA ASP A 113 -6.66 16.86 -2.46
C ASP A 113 -7.32 16.95 -3.85
N ILE A 114 -7.93 15.86 -4.27
CA ILE A 114 -8.58 15.71 -5.57
C ILE A 114 -10.11 15.84 -5.50
N SER A 115 -10.69 16.28 -4.37
CA SER A 115 -12.15 16.36 -4.16
C SER A 115 -12.90 17.07 -5.30
N LYS A 116 -12.34 18.14 -5.84
CA LYS A 116 -12.95 18.88 -6.97
C LYS A 116 -12.95 18.14 -8.31
N TYR A 117 -12.20 17.04 -8.43
CA TYR A 117 -12.07 16.28 -9.67
C TYR A 117 -12.85 14.96 -9.64
N VAL A 118 -13.25 14.47 -8.47
CA VAL A 118 -13.87 13.14 -8.36
C VAL A 118 -15.33 13.12 -8.82
N GLY A 119 -16.07 14.23 -8.70
CA GLY A 119 -17.50 14.27 -9.05
C GLY A 119 -18.28 13.12 -8.39
N ASP A 120 -19.16 12.46 -9.14
CA ASP A 120 -20.02 11.37 -8.66
C ASP A 120 -19.31 9.99 -8.64
N LYS A 121 -17.98 9.95 -8.78
CA LYS A 121 -17.22 8.69 -8.86
C LYS A 121 -17.23 7.88 -7.57
N LYS A 122 -17.59 8.49 -6.43
CA LYS A 122 -17.76 7.79 -5.15
C LYS A 122 -18.68 6.57 -5.29
N ASP A 123 -19.75 6.69 -6.07
CA ASP A 123 -20.78 5.65 -6.22
C ASP A 123 -20.29 4.40 -6.95
N LEU A 124 -19.07 4.43 -7.50
CA LEU A 124 -18.39 3.26 -8.08
C LEU A 124 -17.70 2.38 -7.01
N PHE A 125 -17.62 2.85 -5.77
CA PHE A 125 -16.89 2.20 -4.68
C PHE A 125 -17.81 1.86 -3.51
N THR A 126 -17.43 0.85 -2.73
CA THR A 126 -18.08 0.61 -1.43
C THR A 126 -17.72 1.74 -0.46
N ASP A 127 -18.58 1.99 0.53
CA ASP A 127 -18.31 3.02 1.54
C ASP A 127 -17.02 2.72 2.33
N GLY A 128 -16.75 1.44 2.65
CA GLY A 128 -15.52 1.02 3.32
C GLY A 128 -14.29 1.38 2.49
N THR A 129 -14.24 0.94 1.23
CA THR A 129 -13.13 1.25 0.32
C THR A 129 -12.95 2.75 0.10
N TRP A 130 -14.04 3.51 -0.08
CA TRP A 130 -13.97 4.97 -0.27
C TRP A 130 -13.49 5.71 0.98
N SER A 131 -13.83 5.21 2.17
CA SER A 131 -13.39 5.82 3.43
C SER A 131 -11.86 5.84 3.58
N THR A 132 -11.15 4.85 3.01
CA THR A 132 -9.68 4.76 3.08
C THR A 132 -8.94 5.92 2.40
N VAL A 133 -9.57 6.60 1.44
CA VAL A 133 -9.01 7.77 0.75
C VAL A 133 -9.65 9.09 1.18
N SER A 134 -10.63 9.02 2.10
CA SER A 134 -11.40 10.15 2.60
C SER A 134 -10.86 10.60 3.95
N ILE A 135 -10.06 11.66 3.96
CA ILE A 135 -9.31 12.09 5.14
C ILE A 135 -9.67 13.54 5.46
N ASN A 136 -10.15 13.81 6.67
CA ASN A 136 -10.49 15.17 7.15
C ASN A 136 -11.36 15.99 6.16
N GLY A 137 -12.34 15.35 5.52
CA GLY A 137 -13.24 15.98 4.55
C GLY A 137 -12.68 16.14 3.13
N GLY A 138 -11.40 15.82 2.89
CA GLY A 138 -10.79 15.77 1.56
C GLY A 138 -10.72 14.35 0.99
N ILE A 139 -10.52 14.25 -0.33
CA ILE A 139 -10.32 12.99 -1.06
C ILE A 139 -8.91 13.00 -1.63
N TYR A 140 -8.05 12.05 -1.24
CA TYR A 140 -6.62 12.08 -1.55
C TYR A 140 -6.17 10.99 -2.53
N GLY A 141 -7.10 10.20 -3.04
CA GLY A 141 -6.84 9.24 -4.09
C GLY A 141 -8.10 8.60 -4.65
N ILE A 142 -7.91 7.75 -5.64
CA ILE A 142 -8.97 6.87 -6.17
C ILE A 142 -8.62 5.44 -5.72
N PRO A 143 -9.50 4.75 -4.98
CA PRO A 143 -9.24 3.37 -4.62
C PRO A 143 -9.09 2.51 -5.87
N GLN A 144 -8.21 1.52 -5.81
CA GLN A 144 -7.95 0.59 -6.91
C GLN A 144 -8.47 -0.80 -6.59
N ASP A 145 -8.27 -1.24 -5.35
CA ASP A 145 -8.66 -2.54 -4.85
C ASP A 145 -9.00 -2.45 -3.36
N SER A 146 -9.69 -3.45 -2.86
CA SER A 146 -10.05 -3.66 -1.46
C SER A 146 -9.55 -5.04 -1.03
N ALA A 147 -9.21 -5.20 0.25
CA ALA A 147 -8.59 -6.40 0.79
C ALA A 147 -9.38 -6.89 2.00
N PRO A 148 -10.66 -7.28 1.85
CA PRO A 148 -11.41 -7.86 2.94
C PRO A 148 -10.79 -9.20 3.37
N THR A 149 -10.68 -9.44 4.67
CA THR A 149 -10.19 -10.72 5.18
C THR A 149 -11.07 -11.90 4.74
N ALA A 150 -10.43 -13.03 4.50
CA ALA A 150 -11.10 -14.28 4.18
C ALA A 150 -10.42 -15.46 4.90
N PHE A 151 -11.22 -16.49 5.21
CA PHE A 151 -10.73 -17.73 5.78
C PHE A 151 -10.30 -18.70 4.69
N MET A 152 -9.00 -18.75 4.41
CA MET A 152 -8.38 -19.68 3.48
C MET A 152 -7.98 -20.94 4.24
N TYR A 153 -8.45 -22.12 3.84
CA TYR A 153 -8.18 -23.35 4.58
C TYR A 153 -7.89 -24.55 3.68
N ARG A 154 -7.11 -25.50 4.20
CA ARG A 154 -6.83 -26.79 3.59
C ARG A 154 -8.07 -27.65 3.64
N LYS A 155 -8.88 -27.56 2.58
CA LYS A 155 -10.14 -28.31 2.43
C LYS A 155 -9.91 -29.81 2.56
N ASP A 156 -8.82 -30.31 1.98
CA ASP A 156 -8.44 -31.73 2.07
C ASP A 156 -8.16 -32.17 3.52
N ILE A 157 -7.43 -31.37 4.30
CA ILE A 157 -7.17 -31.63 5.73
C ILE A 157 -8.47 -31.56 6.55
N PHE A 158 -9.29 -30.53 6.31
CA PHE A 158 -10.56 -30.35 7.01
C PHE A 158 -11.52 -31.52 6.71
N GLU A 159 -11.65 -31.94 5.45
CA GLU A 159 -12.47 -33.08 5.04
C GLU A 159 -11.95 -34.39 5.63
N GLN A 160 -10.64 -34.63 5.59
CA GLN A 160 -10.00 -35.83 6.15
C GLN A 160 -10.36 -36.04 7.64
N TYR A 161 -10.43 -34.96 8.41
CA TYR A 161 -10.74 -35.03 9.85
C TYR A 161 -12.20 -34.67 10.18
N GLY A 162 -13.05 -34.50 9.17
CA GLY A 162 -14.48 -34.15 9.34
C GLY A 162 -14.69 -32.83 10.07
N VAL A 163 -13.84 -31.84 9.81
CA VAL A 163 -13.90 -30.47 10.33
C VAL A 163 -14.57 -29.59 9.28
N ARG A 164 -15.46 -28.69 9.71
CA ARG A 164 -16.08 -27.69 8.83
C ARG A 164 -15.34 -26.36 8.98
N ALA A 165 -15.41 -25.51 7.96
CA ALA A 165 -14.93 -24.15 8.07
C ALA A 165 -15.70 -23.43 9.20
N PRO A 166 -15.01 -22.86 10.19
CA PRO A 166 -15.64 -22.17 11.31
C PRO A 166 -16.22 -20.83 10.88
N LYS A 167 -17.37 -20.49 11.44
CA LYS A 167 -18.01 -19.17 11.29
C LYS A 167 -17.70 -18.27 12.47
N THR A 168 -17.48 -18.84 13.66
CA THR A 168 -17.14 -18.09 14.86
C THR A 168 -15.75 -18.41 15.38
N TRP A 169 -15.20 -17.51 16.18
CA TRP A 169 -13.91 -17.73 16.85
C TRP A 169 -13.98 -18.91 17.85
N ASP A 170 -15.14 -19.16 18.46
CA ASP A 170 -15.36 -20.36 19.27
C ASP A 170 -15.33 -21.65 18.42
N GLU A 171 -16.01 -21.64 17.26
CA GLU A 171 -15.94 -22.75 16.31
C GLU A 171 -14.52 -22.95 15.79
N TYR A 172 -13.75 -21.88 15.61
CA TYR A 172 -12.35 -21.92 15.19
C TYR A 172 -11.49 -22.64 16.24
N LEU A 173 -11.66 -22.34 17.52
CA LEU A 173 -10.96 -23.03 18.61
C LEU A 173 -11.34 -24.52 18.68
N VAL A 174 -12.62 -24.85 18.48
CA VAL A 174 -13.08 -26.25 18.41
C VAL A 174 -12.46 -26.98 17.23
N ALA A 175 -12.40 -26.34 16.04
CA ALA A 175 -11.75 -26.88 14.86
C ALA A 175 -10.25 -27.12 15.12
N ALA A 176 -9.57 -26.16 15.74
CA ALA A 176 -8.16 -26.25 16.08
C ALA A 176 -7.85 -27.44 17.00
N ARG A 177 -8.60 -27.59 18.10
CA ARG A 177 -8.49 -28.74 19.01
C ARG A 177 -8.74 -30.07 18.29
N LYS A 178 -9.73 -30.12 17.40
CA LYS A 178 -10.10 -31.35 16.69
C LYS A 178 -9.02 -31.78 15.70
N LEU A 179 -8.47 -30.84 14.92
CA LEU A 179 -7.36 -31.10 13.99
C LEU A 179 -6.12 -31.60 14.76
N HIS A 180 -5.70 -30.86 15.78
CA HIS A 180 -4.49 -31.18 16.53
C HIS A 180 -4.59 -32.50 17.30
N LYS A 181 -5.76 -32.80 17.87
CA LYS A 181 -6.03 -34.10 18.51
C LYS A 181 -5.96 -35.27 17.51
N ALA A 182 -6.42 -35.08 16.28
CA ALA A 182 -6.39 -36.11 15.25
C ALA A 182 -4.98 -36.33 14.70
N ASN A 183 -4.17 -35.26 14.61
CA ASN A 183 -2.78 -35.32 14.23
C ASN A 183 -1.98 -34.20 14.92
N PRO A 184 -1.08 -34.52 15.87
CA PRO A 184 -0.26 -33.52 16.58
C PRO A 184 0.69 -32.70 15.71
N ASN A 185 0.90 -33.07 14.43
CA ASN A 185 1.68 -32.28 13.49
C ASN A 185 0.83 -31.28 12.69
N VAL A 186 -0.50 -31.29 12.84
CA VAL A 186 -1.41 -30.36 12.16
C VAL A 186 -1.83 -29.28 13.15
N TYR A 187 -1.56 -28.04 12.79
CA TYR A 187 -1.92 -26.84 13.51
C TYR A 187 -2.98 -26.08 12.71
N ILE A 188 -3.92 -25.41 13.39
CA ILE A 188 -4.94 -24.63 12.70
C ILE A 188 -4.32 -23.50 11.88
N ALA A 189 -3.28 -22.86 12.43
CA ALA A 189 -2.53 -21.77 11.83
C ALA A 189 -1.09 -21.73 12.38
N ALA A 190 -0.25 -20.90 11.78
CA ALA A 190 1.02 -20.47 12.37
C ALA A 190 0.78 -19.21 13.21
N PHE A 191 1.49 -19.09 14.34
CA PHE A 191 1.63 -17.82 15.05
C PHE A 191 2.96 -17.19 14.63
N THR A 192 2.90 -16.04 13.96
CA THR A 192 4.03 -15.37 13.31
C THR A 192 4.34 -14.01 13.95
N PRO A 193 5.18 -13.94 15.00
CA PRO A 193 5.41 -12.69 15.75
C PRO A 193 5.99 -11.54 14.91
N ASN A 194 6.67 -11.86 13.81
CA ASN A 194 7.28 -10.90 12.89
C ASN A 194 6.30 -10.34 11.84
N VAL A 195 5.07 -10.83 11.78
CA VAL A 195 4.03 -10.41 10.83
C VAL A 195 2.80 -9.97 11.63
N ILE A 196 2.71 -8.67 11.91
CA ILE A 196 1.66 -8.11 12.77
C ILE A 196 0.30 -8.03 12.07
N ASP A 197 0.30 -8.01 10.75
CA ASP A 197 -0.87 -7.84 9.87
C ASP A 197 -2.01 -8.83 10.19
N PHE A 198 -1.70 -10.06 10.62
CA PHE A 198 -2.73 -11.02 11.07
C PHE A 198 -3.48 -10.54 12.31
N PHE A 199 -2.74 -9.99 13.29
CA PHE A 199 -3.32 -9.43 14.51
C PHE A 199 -4.08 -8.14 14.20
N GLU A 200 -3.50 -7.26 13.38
CA GLU A 200 -4.11 -6.00 12.96
C GLU A 200 -5.42 -6.23 12.20
N SER A 201 -5.43 -7.20 11.29
CA SER A 201 -6.64 -7.63 10.58
C SER A 201 -7.77 -8.04 11.52
N GLU A 202 -7.50 -8.80 12.59
CA GLU A 202 -8.53 -9.12 13.59
C GLU A 202 -8.91 -7.90 14.44
N PHE A 203 -7.96 -7.00 14.71
CA PHE A 203 -8.19 -5.78 15.47
C PHE A 203 -9.14 -4.82 14.75
N LEU A 204 -8.94 -4.64 13.45
CA LEU A 204 -9.85 -3.89 12.58
C LEU A 204 -11.23 -4.58 12.50
N GLN A 205 -11.27 -5.91 12.52
CA GLN A 205 -12.53 -6.67 12.50
C GLN A 205 -13.39 -6.38 13.74
N GLU A 206 -12.75 -6.17 14.89
CA GLU A 206 -13.39 -5.80 16.15
C GLU A 206 -13.75 -4.30 16.22
N GLY A 207 -13.61 -3.55 15.12
CA GLY A 207 -13.80 -2.10 15.07
C GLY A 207 -12.77 -1.34 15.88
N GLY A 208 -11.59 -1.94 16.09
CA GLY A 208 -10.49 -1.34 16.81
C GLY A 208 -9.86 -0.16 16.06
N SER A 209 -9.40 0.82 16.83
CA SER A 209 -8.54 1.89 16.33
C SER A 209 -7.51 2.22 17.40
N TRP A 210 -6.23 2.03 17.09
CA TRP A 210 -5.14 2.35 18.01
C TRP A 210 -4.84 3.84 18.07
N TYR A 211 -5.21 4.57 17.02
CA TYR A 211 -4.87 5.97 16.83
C TYR A 211 -6.12 6.76 16.50
N THR A 212 -6.41 7.77 17.31
CA THR A 212 -7.48 8.74 17.04
C THR A 212 -6.92 10.14 17.23
N VAL A 213 -7.55 11.13 16.60
CA VAL A 213 -7.24 12.55 16.81
C VAL A 213 -8.40 13.19 17.56
N ALA A 214 -8.10 13.86 18.66
CA ALA A 214 -9.05 14.66 19.42
C ALA A 214 -8.35 15.94 19.89
N ASP A 215 -8.98 17.10 19.74
CA ASP A 215 -8.45 18.40 20.15
C ASP A 215 -7.01 18.64 19.65
N ASP A 216 -6.78 18.41 18.35
CA ASP A 216 -5.47 18.51 17.67
C ASP A 216 -4.36 17.65 18.29
N THR A 217 -4.72 16.63 19.07
CA THR A 217 -3.78 15.73 19.77
C THR A 217 -4.02 14.28 19.35
N TRP A 218 -2.92 13.55 19.13
CA TRP A 218 -2.96 12.10 18.94
C TRP A 218 -3.28 11.40 20.25
N LYS A 219 -4.36 10.61 20.24
CA LYS A 219 -4.66 9.66 21.29
C LYS A 219 -4.29 8.26 20.81
N VAL A 220 -3.33 7.66 21.52
CA VAL A 220 -2.81 6.32 21.27
C VAL A 220 -3.39 5.36 22.32
N THR A 221 -4.06 4.30 21.91
CA THR A 221 -4.70 3.31 22.81
C THR A 221 -4.40 1.90 22.34
N LEU A 222 -3.14 1.48 22.52
CA LEU A 222 -2.69 0.15 22.13
C LEU A 222 -3.31 -0.96 22.98
N ASP A 223 -3.53 -0.74 24.27
CA ASP A 223 -4.03 -1.77 25.20
C ASP A 223 -5.56 -1.79 25.37
N SER A 224 -6.27 -1.39 24.31
CA SER A 224 -7.74 -1.35 24.25
C SER A 224 -8.40 -2.71 24.59
N PRO A 225 -9.69 -2.73 24.98
CA PRO A 225 -10.43 -3.97 25.16
C PRO A 225 -10.39 -4.89 23.94
N GLN A 226 -10.45 -4.33 22.73
CA GLN A 226 -10.34 -5.06 21.46
C GLN A 226 -8.96 -5.71 21.31
N THR A 227 -7.88 -4.97 21.58
CA THR A 227 -6.52 -5.54 21.57
C THR A 227 -6.39 -6.69 22.56
N ARG A 228 -6.87 -6.51 23.81
CA ARG A 228 -6.79 -7.53 24.85
C ARG A 228 -7.56 -8.80 24.47
N LYS A 229 -8.75 -8.64 23.90
CA LYS A 229 -9.56 -9.75 23.41
C LYS A 229 -8.85 -10.60 22.35
N ILE A 230 -8.17 -9.97 21.40
CA ILE A 230 -7.41 -10.68 20.36
C ILE A 230 -6.18 -11.34 20.96
N ALA A 231 -5.47 -10.65 21.86
CA ALA A 231 -4.34 -11.21 22.59
C ALA A 231 -4.77 -12.46 23.40
N GLU A 232 -5.91 -12.42 24.09
CA GLU A 232 -6.48 -13.56 24.81
C GLU A 232 -6.83 -14.74 23.89
N ARG A 233 -7.34 -14.46 22.68
CA ARG A 233 -7.60 -15.49 21.65
C ARG A 233 -6.31 -16.18 21.21
N TYR A 234 -5.27 -15.42 20.86
CA TYR A 234 -3.96 -15.98 20.51
C TYR A 234 -3.31 -16.70 21.70
N GLN A 235 -3.41 -16.15 22.91
CA GLN A 235 -2.89 -16.78 24.13
C GLN A 235 -3.54 -18.14 24.36
N THR A 236 -4.86 -18.25 24.19
CA THR A 236 -5.58 -19.53 24.32
C THR A 236 -5.06 -20.57 23.32
N LEU A 237 -4.86 -20.17 22.05
CA LEU A 237 -4.30 -21.05 21.03
C LEU A 237 -2.87 -21.50 21.35
N LEU A 238 -2.06 -20.60 21.91
CA LEU A 238 -0.67 -20.88 22.32
C LEU A 238 -0.61 -21.81 23.54
N ASP A 239 -1.39 -21.53 24.58
CA ASP A 239 -1.42 -22.31 25.82
C ASP A 239 -1.86 -23.76 25.56
N GLU A 240 -2.76 -23.95 24.60
CA GLU A 240 -3.22 -25.28 24.19
C GLU A 240 -2.35 -25.94 23.10
N GLY A 241 -1.30 -25.26 22.63
CA GLY A 241 -0.39 -25.78 21.60
C GLY A 241 -1.04 -25.97 20.22
N LEU A 242 -2.09 -25.21 19.91
CA LEU A 242 -2.93 -25.38 18.71
C LEU A 242 -2.43 -24.63 17.48
N VAL A 243 -1.47 -23.73 17.68
CA VAL A 243 -0.78 -22.97 16.62
C VAL A 243 0.71 -23.26 16.64
N LYS A 244 1.34 -23.18 15.48
CA LYS A 244 2.79 -23.36 15.36
C LYS A 244 3.51 -22.01 15.42
N THR A 245 4.29 -21.77 16.47
CA THR A 245 5.09 -20.54 16.61
C THR A 245 6.31 -20.57 15.70
N MET A 246 6.42 -19.63 14.77
CA MET A 246 7.55 -19.51 13.84
C MET A 246 7.59 -18.15 13.15
N GLU A 247 8.68 -17.81 12.46
CA GLU A 247 8.72 -16.59 11.64
C GLU A 247 7.96 -16.80 10.32
N GLY A 248 7.05 -15.87 9.98
CA GLY A 248 6.32 -15.85 8.73
C GLY A 248 7.19 -15.44 7.54
N SER A 249 6.76 -15.82 6.33
CA SER A 249 7.44 -15.48 5.06
C SER A 249 8.86 -16.05 4.90
N THR A 250 9.25 -17.03 5.71
CA THR A 250 10.54 -17.73 5.66
C THR A 250 10.44 -19.03 4.85
N PRO A 251 11.57 -19.60 4.36
CA PRO A 251 11.59 -20.94 3.77
C PRO A 251 11.01 -22.01 4.71
N GLU A 252 11.26 -21.90 6.00
CA GLU A 252 10.75 -22.80 7.03
C GLU A 252 9.24 -22.72 7.16
N PHE A 253 8.67 -21.51 7.13
CA PHE A 253 7.23 -21.30 7.09
C PHE A 253 6.61 -21.95 5.86
N TRP A 254 7.14 -21.69 4.67
CA TRP A 254 6.61 -22.29 3.44
C TRP A 254 6.78 -23.80 3.40
N SER A 255 7.84 -24.36 4.00
CA SER A 255 8.00 -25.81 4.19
C SER A 255 6.87 -26.38 5.05
N ALA A 256 6.55 -25.75 6.19
CA ALA A 256 5.46 -26.18 7.06
C ALA A 256 4.09 -26.13 6.34
N VAL A 257 3.85 -25.11 5.51
CA VAL A 257 2.64 -25.00 4.68
C VAL A 257 2.56 -26.15 3.67
N ASN A 258 3.64 -26.39 2.92
CA ASN A 258 3.71 -27.44 1.90
C ASN A 258 3.56 -28.85 2.50
N ASN A 259 4.12 -29.09 3.69
CA ASN A 259 4.01 -30.36 4.41
C ASN A 259 2.64 -30.59 5.06
N GLY A 260 1.72 -29.62 4.99
CA GLY A 260 0.38 -29.72 5.58
C GLY A 260 0.36 -29.57 7.09
N GLU A 261 1.37 -28.95 7.68
CA GLU A 261 1.41 -28.66 9.11
C GLU A 261 0.53 -27.45 9.47
N ILE A 262 0.32 -26.53 8.52
CA ILE A 262 -0.53 -25.35 8.68
C ILE A 262 -1.83 -25.55 7.89
N ALA A 263 -2.96 -25.59 8.60
CA ALA A 263 -4.25 -25.95 8.00
C ALA A 263 -5.06 -24.75 7.49
N SER A 264 -4.75 -23.52 7.88
CA SER A 264 -5.50 -22.33 7.45
C SER A 264 -4.75 -21.01 7.62
N PHE A 265 -5.31 -19.98 7.00
CA PHE A 265 -4.96 -18.56 7.11
C PHE A 265 -6.26 -17.74 7.17
N ASN A 266 -6.42 -16.90 8.19
CA ASN A 266 -7.45 -15.86 8.20
C ASN A 266 -6.78 -14.53 7.81
N TYR A 267 -6.81 -14.20 6.52
CA TYR A 267 -5.95 -13.13 6.00
C TYR A 267 -6.46 -12.52 4.70
N LEU A 268 -5.70 -11.58 4.16
CA LEU A 268 -6.10 -10.72 3.05
C LEU A 268 -6.07 -11.47 1.70
N PRO A 269 -6.90 -11.08 0.71
CA PRO A 269 -7.11 -11.87 -0.51
C PRO A 269 -5.87 -11.97 -1.40
N TRP A 270 -4.99 -10.96 -1.36
CA TRP A 270 -3.73 -10.95 -2.12
C TRP A 270 -2.79 -12.09 -1.72
N PHE A 271 -2.93 -12.62 -0.50
CA PHE A 271 -2.14 -13.76 -0.02
C PHE A 271 -2.38 -15.02 -0.85
N THR A 272 -3.52 -15.15 -1.54
CA THR A 272 -3.79 -16.27 -2.44
C THR A 272 -2.79 -16.35 -3.60
N THR A 273 -2.26 -15.22 -4.07
CA THR A 273 -1.22 -15.19 -5.11
C THR A 273 0.11 -15.70 -4.54
N ILE A 274 0.49 -15.22 -3.36
CA ILE A 274 1.73 -15.66 -2.67
C ILE A 274 1.66 -17.15 -2.35
N LEU A 275 0.51 -17.63 -1.88
CA LEU A 275 0.29 -19.05 -1.61
C LEU A 275 0.46 -19.91 -2.87
N LYS A 276 -0.02 -19.44 -4.03
CA LYS A 276 0.18 -20.14 -5.32
C LYS A 276 1.65 -20.16 -5.74
N GLU A 277 2.38 -19.07 -5.49
CA GLU A 277 3.81 -18.96 -5.82
C GLU A 277 4.67 -19.91 -4.97
N HIS A 278 4.37 -20.02 -3.67
CA HIS A 278 5.19 -20.78 -2.72
C HIS A 278 4.69 -22.21 -2.43
N ALA A 279 3.44 -22.54 -2.77
CA ALA A 279 2.86 -23.86 -2.57
C ALA A 279 2.06 -24.37 -3.80
N PRO A 280 2.66 -24.40 -5.00
CA PRO A 280 1.97 -24.75 -6.24
C PRO A 280 1.38 -26.17 -6.22
N ASP A 281 2.03 -27.12 -5.54
CA ASP A 281 1.59 -28.52 -5.43
C ASP A 281 0.35 -28.70 -4.54
N LEU A 282 -0.09 -27.63 -3.86
CA LEU A 282 -1.35 -27.59 -3.11
C LEU A 282 -2.52 -27.06 -3.93
N SER A 283 -2.35 -26.83 -5.23
CA SER A 283 -3.44 -26.43 -6.13
C SER A 283 -4.64 -27.38 -6.02
N GLY A 284 -5.85 -26.81 -5.87
CA GLY A 284 -7.09 -27.57 -5.69
C GLY A 284 -7.34 -28.12 -4.28
N LYS A 285 -6.36 -28.02 -3.35
CA LYS A 285 -6.50 -28.49 -1.96
C LYS A 285 -6.98 -27.41 -0.99
N TRP A 286 -6.95 -26.15 -1.40
CA TRP A 286 -7.42 -25.01 -0.62
C TRP A 286 -8.85 -24.61 -0.99
N ALA A 287 -9.60 -24.12 -0.01
CA ALA A 287 -10.88 -23.46 -0.20
C ALA A 287 -10.93 -22.14 0.60
N ILE A 288 -11.90 -21.30 0.28
CA ILE A 288 -12.13 -20.00 0.92
C ILE A 288 -13.53 -20.01 1.54
N ALA A 289 -13.64 -19.52 2.77
CA ALA A 289 -14.89 -19.23 3.46
C ALA A 289 -14.87 -17.81 4.03
N GLN A 290 -16.00 -17.35 4.56
CA GLN A 290 -16.04 -16.10 5.33
C GLN A 290 -15.10 -16.20 6.54
N SER A 291 -14.41 -15.10 6.85
CA SER A 291 -13.62 -15.00 8.07
C SER A 291 -14.47 -15.27 9.30
N PRO A 292 -13.96 -15.99 10.31
CA PRO A 292 -14.65 -16.15 11.57
C PRO A 292 -14.89 -14.79 12.23
N SER A 293 -16.03 -14.64 12.90
CA SER A 293 -16.33 -13.46 13.71
C SER A 293 -17.09 -13.88 14.96
N ASP A 294 -17.11 -13.05 16.00
CA ASP A 294 -17.84 -13.38 17.22
C ASP A 294 -19.33 -13.71 16.98
N SER A 295 -19.99 -12.97 16.09
CA SER A 295 -21.40 -13.19 15.74
C SER A 295 -21.64 -14.23 14.65
N GLY A 296 -20.59 -14.78 14.02
CA GLY A 296 -20.71 -15.69 12.88
C GLY A 296 -21.13 -15.06 11.54
N ASN A 297 -21.42 -13.75 11.54
CA ASN A 297 -21.75 -12.94 10.37
C ASN A 297 -21.45 -11.45 10.66
N GLY A 298 -20.33 -11.21 11.33
CA GLY A 298 -19.92 -9.89 11.82
C GLY A 298 -19.21 -9.07 10.75
N PRO A 299 -18.84 -7.82 11.07
CA PRO A 299 -18.05 -7.01 10.16
C PRO A 299 -16.76 -7.75 9.77
N TRP A 300 -16.39 -7.66 8.50
CA TRP A 300 -15.10 -8.12 8.01
C TRP A 300 -14.12 -6.96 8.08
N SER A 301 -12.88 -7.23 8.46
CA SER A 301 -11.82 -6.24 8.30
C SER A 301 -11.46 -6.12 6.84
N ASP A 302 -11.12 -4.90 6.44
CA ASP A 302 -10.46 -4.58 5.20
C ASP A 302 -9.17 -3.86 5.59
N ASP A 303 -8.04 -4.55 5.43
CA ASP A 303 -6.70 -3.99 5.69
C ASP A 303 -6.13 -3.35 4.41
N GLY A 304 -7.04 -2.87 3.55
CA GLY A 304 -6.76 -1.85 2.57
C GLY A 304 -6.71 -2.39 1.16
N GLY A 305 -5.69 -1.97 0.44
CA GLY A 305 -5.64 -2.12 -1.00
C GLY A 305 -4.83 -0.98 -1.59
N GLY A 306 -4.61 -1.05 -2.89
CA GLY A 306 -4.04 0.06 -3.61
C GLY A 306 -5.02 1.23 -3.67
N ALA A 307 -4.51 2.43 -3.50
CA ALA A 307 -5.16 3.66 -3.93
C ALA A 307 -4.20 4.46 -4.82
N ASN A 308 -4.75 5.16 -5.79
CA ASN A 308 -3.99 5.97 -6.73
C ASN A 308 -4.04 7.43 -6.32
N GLY A 309 -2.93 7.94 -5.81
CA GLY A 309 -2.75 9.31 -5.36
C GLY A 309 -2.00 10.17 -6.38
N LEU A 310 -2.23 11.48 -6.35
CA LEU A 310 -1.49 12.45 -7.13
C LEU A 310 -0.51 13.21 -6.22
N PRO A 311 0.81 13.04 -6.36
CA PRO A 311 1.77 13.82 -5.59
C PRO A 311 1.65 15.30 -5.94
N LYS A 312 1.85 16.20 -4.96
CA LYS A 312 1.76 17.65 -5.21
C LYS A 312 2.74 18.14 -6.28
N THR A 313 3.85 17.43 -6.47
CA THR A 313 4.84 17.72 -7.52
C THR A 313 4.42 17.27 -8.93
N ALA A 314 3.31 16.54 -9.09
CA ALA A 314 2.75 16.23 -10.42
C ALA A 314 2.29 17.52 -11.14
N ASN A 315 1.84 18.53 -10.37
CA ASN A 315 1.29 19.77 -10.90
C ASN A 315 2.36 20.69 -11.52
N THR A 316 3.64 20.49 -11.21
CA THR A 316 4.73 21.35 -11.70
C THR A 316 5.31 20.89 -13.04
N ARG A 317 5.14 19.61 -13.40
CA ARG A 317 5.70 19.02 -14.63
C ARG A 317 4.74 19.04 -15.82
N ASN A 318 3.44 18.99 -15.56
CA ASN A 318 2.39 18.85 -16.59
C ASN A 318 1.40 20.02 -16.60
N ARG A 319 1.88 21.28 -16.58
CA ARG A 319 1.00 22.46 -16.65
C ARG A 319 0.09 22.37 -17.88
N ARG A 320 -1.21 22.17 -17.64
CA ARG A 320 -2.28 22.48 -18.60
C ARG A 320 -2.24 23.98 -18.91
N PRO A 321 -2.39 24.41 -20.16
CA PRO A 321 -2.58 25.81 -20.50
C PRO A 321 -3.77 26.39 -19.71
N SER A 322 -3.65 27.66 -19.30
CA SER A 322 -4.67 28.44 -18.59
C SER A 322 -6.02 28.53 -19.30
N SER A 323 -6.08 28.18 -20.59
CA SER A 323 -7.28 28.23 -21.44
C SER A 323 -8.34 27.15 -21.17
N LEU A 324 -8.07 26.18 -20.28
CA LEU A 324 -9.02 25.11 -19.92
C LEU A 324 -9.59 25.25 -18.50
N ARG A 325 -9.47 26.43 -17.88
CA ARG A 325 -10.24 26.80 -16.69
C ARG A 325 -11.52 27.52 -17.14
N GLY A 326 -12.53 26.73 -17.49
CA GLY A 326 -13.93 27.17 -17.66
C GLY A 326 -14.80 26.41 -16.68
#